data_AF-A0A2V5NQI2-F1
#
_entry.id   AF-A0A2V5NQI2-F1
#
_cell.length_a   1.000
_cell.length_b   1.000
_cell.length_c   1.000
_cell.angle_alpha   90.00
_cell.angle_beta   90.00
_cell.angle_gamma   90.00
#
_symmetry.space_group_name_H-M   'P 1'
#
loop_
_entity.id
_entity.type
_entity.pdbx_description
1 polymer ?
#
loop_
_entity_poly.entity_id
_entity_poly.type
_entity_poly.pdbx_seq_one_letter_code
_entity_poly.pdbx_strand_id
1 'polypeptide(L)'
;MGDFNTAIGDEAGNTITTGTNNICIGTSAGSGIVDGADIIAIGSAATGVFANVGPTTFIGGINEPTGDPGSTVAVLIDSNNNLGTSVSSRRFKHDIKPMDKSSGALLSLKPVSFKYNHDVKGSTQYGLVAEEVAQVDPHLVVYRDGQPFTVKYDQVNVMLLNEFLKEHKKVEEQQASISQLKGEMQTMVAQLKEQAAQIQKVSAKIQVNKHAPQVVVNKP
;
A
#
# COMPACT_ATOMS: atom_id res chain seq x y z
N MET A 1 -43.49 1.87 -21.53
CA MET A 1 -42.15 2.43 -21.73
C MET A 1 -42.17 3.76 -21.03
N GLY A 2 -41.32 3.95 -20.02
CA GLY A 2 -41.22 5.24 -19.33
C GLY A 2 -40.62 6.31 -20.25
N ASP A 3 -40.51 7.51 -19.72
CA ASP A 3 -40.15 8.69 -20.51
C ASP A 3 -38.64 8.82 -20.75
N PHE A 4 -38.27 9.50 -21.83
CA PHE A 4 -36.89 9.91 -22.16
C PHE A 4 -35.87 8.78 -22.35
N ASN A 5 -36.33 7.57 -22.69
CA ASN A 5 -35.43 6.47 -23.06
C ASN A 5 -35.00 6.58 -24.53
N THR A 6 -33.73 6.30 -24.80
CA THR A 6 -33.18 6.14 -26.15
C THR A 6 -32.93 4.66 -26.39
N ALA A 7 -33.58 4.06 -27.38
CA ALA A 7 -33.40 2.65 -27.74
C ALA A 7 -33.10 2.51 -29.24
N ILE A 8 -31.95 1.95 -29.58
CA ILE A 8 -31.48 1.78 -30.96
C ILE A 8 -30.95 0.36 -31.15
N GLY A 9 -31.67 -0.45 -31.92
CA GLY A 9 -31.31 -1.85 -32.20
C GLY A 9 -32.52 -2.76 -32.14
N ASP A 10 -32.38 -3.97 -32.68
CA ASP A 10 -33.41 -5.01 -32.54
C ASP A 10 -33.58 -5.36 -31.05
N GLU A 11 -34.82 -5.37 -30.56
CA GLU A 11 -35.17 -5.60 -29.15
C GLU A 11 -34.51 -4.68 -28.10
N ALA A 12 -33.87 -3.57 -28.49
CA ALA A 12 -33.23 -2.66 -27.54
C ALA A 12 -34.27 -2.04 -26.59
N GLY A 13 -34.03 -2.14 -25.29
CA GLY A 13 -34.89 -1.57 -24.24
C GLY A 13 -36.33 -2.10 -24.21
N ASN A 14 -36.62 -3.24 -24.86
CA ASN A 14 -37.97 -3.78 -24.99
C ASN A 14 -38.65 -4.15 -23.64
N THR A 15 -37.85 -4.38 -22.60
CA THR A 15 -38.30 -4.69 -21.24
C THR A 15 -38.58 -3.47 -20.37
N ILE A 16 -38.22 -2.25 -20.82
CA ILE A 16 -38.39 -1.03 -20.03
C ILE A 16 -39.88 -0.69 -19.93
N THR A 17 -40.44 -0.85 -18.74
CA THR A 17 -41.86 -0.58 -18.48
C THR A 17 -42.06 0.82 -17.94
N THR A 18 -41.41 1.15 -16.82
CA THR A 18 -41.49 2.44 -16.10
C THR A 18 -40.16 3.17 -15.99
N GLY A 19 -39.04 2.54 -16.37
CA GLY A 19 -37.73 3.15 -16.33
C GLY A 19 -37.61 4.41 -17.20
N THR A 20 -36.73 5.33 -16.82
CA THR A 20 -36.59 6.65 -17.48
C THR A 20 -35.13 7.00 -17.78
N ASN A 21 -34.89 7.88 -18.76
CA ASN A 21 -33.54 8.36 -19.11
C ASN A 21 -32.51 7.27 -19.46
N ASN A 22 -32.94 6.08 -19.86
CA ASN A 22 -32.02 5.00 -20.21
C ASN A 22 -31.54 5.13 -21.66
N ILE A 23 -30.30 4.72 -21.93
CA ILE A 23 -29.71 4.69 -23.27
C ILE A 23 -29.35 3.24 -23.60
N CYS A 24 -30.08 2.61 -24.52
CA CYS A 24 -29.91 1.23 -24.97
C CYS A 24 -29.49 1.21 -26.45
N ILE A 25 -28.27 0.79 -26.76
CA ILE A 25 -27.73 0.78 -28.13
C ILE A 25 -27.16 -0.61 -28.45
N GLY A 26 -27.72 -1.28 -29.47
CA GLY A 26 -27.33 -2.61 -29.93
C GLY A 26 -28.46 -3.64 -29.82
N THR A 27 -28.27 -4.82 -30.42
CA THR A 27 -29.24 -5.93 -30.34
C THR A 27 -29.44 -6.38 -28.90
N SER A 28 -30.71 -6.43 -28.47
CA SER A 28 -31.15 -6.77 -27.11
C SER A 28 -30.49 -5.94 -26.00
N ALA A 29 -29.95 -4.76 -26.33
CA ALA A 29 -29.29 -3.91 -25.36
C ALA A 29 -30.29 -3.40 -24.31
N GLY A 30 -29.91 -3.48 -23.03
CA GLY A 30 -30.78 -3.08 -21.92
C GLY A 30 -31.99 -3.98 -21.66
N SER A 31 -32.03 -5.21 -22.18
CA SER A 31 -33.12 -6.18 -21.93
C SER A 31 -33.22 -6.66 -20.48
N GLY A 32 -32.24 -6.35 -19.63
CA GLY A 32 -32.30 -6.55 -18.17
C GLY A 32 -32.94 -5.38 -17.40
N ILE A 33 -33.17 -4.24 -18.05
CA ILE A 33 -33.70 -3.01 -17.45
C ILE A 33 -35.23 -3.05 -17.53
N VAL A 34 -35.91 -2.83 -16.41
CA VAL A 34 -37.37 -2.84 -16.27
C VAL A 34 -37.88 -1.50 -15.77
N ASP A 35 -37.43 -1.08 -14.59
CA ASP A 35 -37.86 0.13 -13.88
C ASP A 35 -36.69 1.06 -13.50
N GLY A 36 -35.45 0.67 -13.80
CA GLY A 36 -34.25 1.48 -13.58
C GLY A 36 -34.24 2.80 -14.36
N ALA A 37 -33.49 3.77 -13.83
CA ALA A 37 -33.32 5.09 -14.44
C ALA A 37 -31.84 5.44 -14.66
N ASP A 38 -31.53 6.30 -15.62
CA ASP A 38 -30.17 6.79 -15.92
C ASP A 38 -29.14 5.67 -16.18
N ILE A 39 -29.58 4.57 -16.82
CA ILE A 39 -28.71 3.44 -17.19
C ILE A 39 -28.29 3.54 -18.65
N ILE A 40 -26.99 3.39 -18.89
CA ILE A 40 -26.42 3.31 -20.25
C ILE A 40 -26.04 1.86 -20.53
N ALA A 41 -26.60 1.27 -21.57
CA ALA A 41 -26.35 -0.08 -22.02
C ALA A 41 -25.97 -0.08 -23.51
N ILE A 42 -24.68 -0.29 -23.80
CA ILE A 42 -24.15 -0.31 -25.17
C ILE A 42 -23.63 -1.71 -25.47
N GLY A 43 -24.24 -2.40 -26.43
CA GLY A 43 -23.90 -3.77 -26.80
C GLY A 43 -24.00 -4.77 -25.65
N SER A 44 -24.79 -4.45 -24.62
CA SER A 44 -24.94 -5.24 -23.40
C SER A 44 -26.40 -5.33 -23.01
N ALA A 45 -26.83 -6.53 -22.61
CA ALA A 45 -28.17 -6.76 -22.06
C ALA A 45 -28.39 -6.05 -20.71
N ALA A 46 -27.33 -5.56 -20.05
CA ALA A 46 -27.38 -4.92 -18.73
C ALA A 46 -28.12 -5.78 -17.68
N THR A 47 -27.63 -7.00 -17.46
CA THR A 47 -28.23 -7.97 -16.53
C THR A 47 -27.51 -7.98 -15.16
N GLY A 48 -28.11 -8.66 -14.18
CA GLY A 48 -27.54 -8.84 -12.85
C GLY A 48 -28.03 -7.82 -11.83
N VAL A 49 -27.36 -7.76 -10.68
CA VAL A 49 -27.83 -6.99 -9.50
C VAL A 49 -27.86 -5.48 -9.70
N PHE A 50 -27.19 -4.97 -10.75
CA PHE A 50 -27.16 -3.54 -11.09
C PHE A 50 -28.04 -3.18 -12.29
N ALA A 51 -28.75 -4.15 -12.88
CA ALA A 51 -29.59 -3.95 -14.08
C ALA A 51 -30.69 -2.88 -13.91
N ASN A 52 -31.12 -2.63 -12.67
CA ASN A 52 -32.14 -1.64 -12.33
C ASN A 52 -31.64 -0.64 -11.27
N VAL A 53 -30.31 -0.51 -11.14
CA VAL A 53 -29.68 0.39 -10.18
C VAL A 53 -28.92 1.46 -10.96
N GLY A 54 -29.52 2.63 -11.09
CA GLY A 54 -28.90 3.78 -11.74
C GLY A 54 -28.28 4.78 -10.78
N PRO A 55 -27.38 5.65 -11.26
CA PRO A 55 -26.79 5.64 -12.60
C PRO A 55 -25.72 4.56 -12.76
N THR A 56 -25.81 3.75 -13.83
CA THR A 56 -24.84 2.69 -14.14
C THR A 56 -24.57 2.61 -15.65
N THR A 57 -23.35 2.25 -16.04
CA THR A 57 -22.96 2.07 -17.44
C THR A 57 -22.48 0.65 -17.71
N PHE A 58 -23.09 -0.02 -18.68
CA PHE A 58 -22.74 -1.34 -19.20
C PHE A 58 -22.27 -1.20 -20.64
N ILE A 59 -21.05 -1.64 -20.92
CA ILE A 59 -20.50 -1.68 -22.28
C ILE A 59 -20.05 -3.11 -22.57
N GLY A 60 -20.67 -3.72 -23.59
CA GLY A 60 -20.32 -5.05 -24.07
C GLY A 60 -18.86 -5.09 -24.55
N GLY A 61 -18.16 -6.20 -24.26
CA GLY A 61 -16.78 -6.42 -24.68
C GLY A 61 -15.69 -5.83 -23.78
N ILE A 62 -16.03 -5.14 -22.67
CA ILE A 62 -15.00 -4.66 -21.72
C ILE A 62 -14.39 -5.82 -20.91
N ASN A 63 -15.14 -6.88 -20.64
CA ASN A 63 -14.68 -7.99 -19.80
C ASN A 63 -13.95 -9.09 -20.58
N GLU A 64 -14.13 -9.16 -21.90
CA GLU A 64 -13.54 -10.19 -22.76
C GLU A 64 -13.29 -9.67 -24.18
N PRO A 65 -12.20 -10.09 -24.84
CA PRO A 65 -11.15 -10.97 -24.33
C PRO A 65 -10.24 -10.28 -23.30
N THR A 66 -9.54 -11.07 -22.49
CA THR A 66 -8.47 -10.55 -21.62
C THR A 66 -7.44 -9.82 -22.47
N GLY A 67 -7.20 -8.53 -22.20
CA GLY A 67 -6.20 -7.73 -22.92
C GLY A 67 -4.78 -8.32 -22.84
N ASP A 68 -3.86 -7.81 -23.66
CA ASP A 68 -2.44 -8.20 -23.62
C ASP A 68 -1.79 -7.76 -22.29
N PRO A 69 -1.41 -8.70 -21.40
CA PRO A 69 -0.86 -8.35 -20.09
C PRO A 69 0.46 -7.58 -20.16
N GLY A 70 1.19 -7.66 -21.28
CA GLY A 70 2.45 -6.94 -21.46
C GLY A 70 2.30 -5.43 -21.70
N SER A 71 1.09 -4.98 -22.07
CA SER A 71 0.82 -3.59 -22.47
C SER A 71 -0.43 -2.97 -21.82
N THR A 72 -1.18 -3.74 -21.03
CA THR A 72 -2.42 -3.28 -20.38
C THR A 72 -2.13 -2.16 -19.37
N VAL A 73 -3.00 -1.14 -19.37
CA VAL A 73 -2.97 0.00 -18.44
C VAL A 73 -4.27 0.09 -17.66
N ALA A 74 -4.19 0.47 -16.38
CA ALA A 74 -5.37 0.70 -15.56
C ALA A 74 -6.17 1.91 -16.06
N VAL A 75 -7.48 1.73 -16.25
CA VAL A 75 -8.43 2.81 -16.54
C VAL A 75 -8.95 3.38 -15.22
N LEU A 76 -8.92 4.71 -15.10
CA LEU A 76 -9.32 5.47 -13.92
C LEU A 76 -10.37 6.51 -14.31
N ILE A 77 -11.09 7.03 -13.32
CA ILE A 77 -12.06 8.12 -13.48
C ILE A 77 -11.58 9.32 -12.67
N ASP A 78 -11.50 10.49 -13.29
CA ASP A 78 -11.17 11.74 -12.60
C ASP A 78 -12.41 12.39 -11.93
N SER A 79 -12.21 13.49 -11.20
CA SER A 79 -13.33 14.20 -10.54
C SER A 79 -14.30 14.89 -11.50
N ASN A 80 -13.98 14.94 -12.80
CA ASN A 80 -14.84 15.49 -13.86
C ASN A 80 -15.58 14.39 -14.64
N ASN A 81 -15.55 13.15 -14.15
CA ASN A 81 -16.14 11.96 -14.78
C ASN A 81 -15.46 11.55 -16.11
N ASN A 82 -14.21 11.94 -16.33
CA ASN A 82 -13.45 11.49 -17.50
C ASN A 82 -12.79 10.14 -17.23
N LEU A 83 -13.02 9.18 -18.13
CA LEU A 83 -12.24 7.95 -18.20
C LEU A 83 -10.86 8.24 -18.79
N GLY A 84 -9.81 7.73 -18.15
CA GLY A 84 -8.44 7.95 -18.60
C GLY A 84 -7.45 6.97 -18.00
N THR A 85 -6.16 7.22 -18.20
CA THR A 85 -5.07 6.39 -17.68
C THR A 85 -4.06 7.27 -16.94
N SER A 86 -3.33 6.68 -16.00
CA SER A 86 -2.27 7.36 -15.27
C SER A 86 -0.97 7.41 -16.08
N VAL A 87 -0.33 8.58 -16.12
CA VAL A 87 0.97 8.79 -16.78
C VAL A 87 2.09 9.01 -15.76
N SER A 88 3.27 8.43 -16.00
CA SER A 88 4.39 8.50 -15.04
C SER A 88 5.72 8.98 -15.62
N SER A 89 5.80 9.20 -16.95
CA SER A 89 7.01 9.67 -17.64
C SER A 89 7.43 11.06 -17.16
N ARG A 90 8.76 11.29 -17.10
CA ARG A 90 9.35 12.57 -16.69
C ARG A 90 8.78 13.77 -17.46
N ARG A 91 8.42 13.61 -18.74
CA ARG A 91 7.86 14.69 -19.57
C ARG A 91 6.53 15.27 -19.05
N PHE A 92 5.81 14.51 -18.21
CA PHE A 92 4.55 14.92 -17.62
C PHE A 92 4.71 15.43 -16.17
N LYS A 93 5.95 15.63 -15.71
CA LYS A 93 6.28 15.97 -14.32
C LYS A 93 7.24 17.14 -14.27
N HIS A 94 7.10 17.99 -13.26
CA HIS A 94 8.02 19.08 -12.92
C HIS A 94 8.43 18.97 -11.44
N ASP A 95 9.44 19.75 -11.04
CA ASP A 95 9.92 19.84 -9.64
C ASP A 95 10.18 18.48 -8.95
N ILE A 96 10.78 17.54 -9.69
CA ILE A 96 11.04 16.18 -9.22
C ILE A 96 12.18 16.19 -8.19
N LYS A 97 11.86 15.83 -6.95
CA LYS A 97 12.79 15.77 -5.80
C LYS A 97 12.58 14.49 -4.98
N PRO A 98 13.59 14.03 -4.23
CA PRO A 98 13.44 12.92 -3.28
C PRO A 98 12.30 13.18 -2.30
N MET A 99 11.64 12.10 -1.87
CA MET A 99 10.46 12.20 -1.00
C MET A 99 10.84 12.49 0.46
N ASP A 100 12.05 12.11 0.87
CA ASP A 100 12.60 12.32 2.22
C ASP A 100 11.55 12.06 3.31
N LYS A 101 11.29 13.01 4.20
CA LYS A 101 10.37 12.85 5.34
C LYS A 101 8.89 12.86 4.97
N SER A 102 8.52 13.13 3.71
CA SER A 102 7.12 13.31 3.30
C SER A 102 6.29 12.03 3.43
N SER A 103 6.91 10.85 3.35
CA SER A 103 6.23 9.56 3.53
C SER A 103 6.05 9.12 4.99
N GLY A 104 6.60 9.87 5.96
CA GLY A 104 6.53 9.49 7.37
C GLY A 104 5.10 9.47 7.94
N ALA A 105 4.18 10.22 7.33
CA ALA A 105 2.76 10.22 7.69
C ALA A 105 2.13 8.81 7.61
N LEU A 106 2.63 7.95 6.71
CA LEU A 106 2.13 6.59 6.55
C LEU A 106 2.25 5.76 7.83
N LEU A 107 3.26 6.00 8.66
CA LEU A 107 3.49 5.25 9.88
C LEU A 107 2.40 5.48 10.94
N SER A 108 1.58 6.53 10.77
CA SER A 108 0.44 6.83 11.64
C SER A 108 -0.90 6.29 11.12
N LEU A 109 -0.91 5.74 9.90
CA LEU A 109 -2.11 5.15 9.31
C LEU A 109 -2.44 3.80 9.96
N LYS A 110 -3.73 3.50 10.06
CA LYS A 110 -4.24 2.28 10.70
C LYS A 110 -5.00 1.43 9.67
N PRO A 111 -4.42 0.31 9.21
CA PRO A 111 -5.13 -0.64 8.38
C PRO A 111 -6.32 -1.25 9.13
N VAL A 112 -7.43 -1.45 8.42
CA VAL A 112 -8.66 -2.05 8.95
C VAL A 112 -9.12 -3.22 8.08
N SER A 113 -9.96 -4.08 8.65
CA SER A 113 -10.78 -5.02 7.88
C SER A 113 -12.24 -4.57 7.91
N PHE A 114 -12.94 -4.73 6.79
CA PHE A 114 -14.31 -4.26 6.64
C PHE A 114 -15.10 -5.10 5.63
N LYS A 115 -16.39 -4.82 5.48
CA LYS A 115 -17.26 -5.39 4.44
C LYS A 115 -18.02 -4.26 3.77
N TYR A 116 -18.20 -4.32 2.46
CA TYR A 116 -19.02 -3.33 1.75
C TYR A 116 -20.50 -3.57 1.99
N ASN A 117 -21.26 -2.50 2.25
CA ASN A 117 -22.71 -2.57 2.43
C ASN A 117 -23.44 -3.17 1.21
N HIS A 118 -22.91 -2.98 0.01
CA HIS A 118 -23.48 -3.47 -1.25
C HIS A 118 -22.86 -4.79 -1.74
N ASP A 119 -21.93 -5.39 -1.00
CA ASP A 119 -21.43 -6.72 -1.36
C ASP A 119 -22.42 -7.80 -0.91
N VAL A 120 -23.14 -8.38 -1.87
CA VAL A 120 -24.10 -9.47 -1.65
C VAL A 120 -23.48 -10.65 -0.92
N LYS A 121 -22.19 -10.93 -1.14
CA LYS A 121 -21.48 -12.06 -0.50
C LYS A 121 -20.98 -11.71 0.90
N GLY A 122 -20.93 -10.42 1.26
CA GLY A 122 -20.43 -9.96 2.55
C GLY A 122 -18.97 -10.39 2.80
N SER A 123 -18.12 -10.29 1.77
CA SER A 123 -16.73 -10.72 1.78
C SER A 123 -15.88 -9.74 2.61
N THR A 124 -15.03 -10.27 3.48
CA THR A 124 -14.09 -9.43 4.23
C THR A 124 -13.04 -8.84 3.29
N GLN A 125 -12.85 -7.53 3.38
CA GLN A 125 -11.86 -6.73 2.67
C GLN A 125 -10.90 -6.08 3.65
N TYR A 126 -9.77 -5.59 3.14
CA TYR A 126 -8.73 -4.90 3.92
C TYR A 126 -8.39 -3.57 3.26
N GLY A 127 -8.13 -2.55 4.06
CA GLY A 127 -7.79 -1.24 3.52
C GLY A 127 -7.68 -0.17 4.59
N LEU A 128 -7.95 1.07 4.18
CA LEU A 128 -7.91 2.28 5.00
C LEU A 128 -9.27 2.99 4.92
N VAL A 129 -9.64 3.67 5.99
CA VAL A 129 -10.82 4.54 6.05
C VAL A 129 -10.42 5.94 5.57
N ALA A 130 -11.10 6.48 4.55
CA ALA A 130 -10.70 7.74 3.89
C ALA A 130 -10.71 8.92 4.86
N GLU A 131 -11.66 8.95 5.79
CA GLU A 131 -11.80 9.97 6.84
C GLU A 131 -10.64 9.93 7.83
N GLU A 132 -10.19 8.74 8.23
CA GLU A 132 -9.04 8.58 9.12
C GLU A 132 -7.74 8.98 8.42
N VAL A 133 -7.60 8.63 7.14
CA VAL A 133 -6.45 9.07 6.33
C VAL A 133 -6.45 10.59 6.18
N ALA A 134 -7.61 11.21 5.95
CA ALA A 134 -7.73 12.66 5.80
C ALA A 134 -7.26 13.44 7.04
N GLN A 135 -7.43 12.88 8.24
CA GLN A 135 -6.92 13.47 9.48
C GLN A 135 -5.39 13.42 9.60
N VAL A 136 -4.76 12.41 9.00
CA VAL A 136 -3.31 12.20 9.04
C VAL A 136 -2.61 12.94 7.88
N ASP A 137 -3.07 12.72 6.66
CA ASP A 137 -2.60 13.42 5.47
C ASP A 137 -3.75 13.58 4.44
N PRO A 138 -4.36 14.77 4.35
CA PRO A 138 -5.46 15.03 3.42
C PRO A 138 -5.06 14.94 1.95
N HIS A 139 -3.77 15.02 1.60
CA HIS A 139 -3.32 14.92 0.21
C HIS A 139 -3.47 13.50 -0.36
N LEU A 140 -3.54 12.49 0.51
CA LEU A 140 -3.73 11.09 0.14
C LEU A 140 -5.19 10.71 -0.09
N VAL A 141 -6.11 11.68 0.00
CA VAL A 141 -7.54 11.45 -0.17
C VAL A 141 -8.04 12.20 -1.40
N VAL A 142 -8.95 11.56 -2.13
CA VAL A 142 -9.79 12.20 -3.14
C VAL A 142 -11.12 12.53 -2.48
N TYR A 143 -11.59 13.76 -2.68
CA TYR A 143 -12.85 14.24 -2.14
C TYR A 143 -13.90 14.29 -3.25
N ARG A 144 -15.14 13.98 -2.89
CA ARG A 144 -16.33 14.14 -3.75
C ARG A 144 -17.37 14.89 -2.94
N ASP A 145 -17.91 15.97 -3.50
CA ASP A 145 -18.89 16.83 -2.83
C ASP A 145 -18.45 17.34 -1.44
N GLY A 146 -17.14 17.60 -1.29
CA GLY A 146 -16.52 18.05 -0.05
C GLY A 146 -16.30 16.96 1.00
N GLN A 147 -16.67 15.71 0.73
CA GLN A 147 -16.48 14.57 1.63
C GLN A 147 -15.31 13.68 1.19
N PRO A 148 -14.53 13.11 2.13
CA PRO A 148 -13.58 12.04 1.83
C PRO A 148 -14.27 10.91 1.06
N PHE A 149 -13.76 10.58 -0.14
CA PHE A 149 -14.41 9.61 -1.01
C PHE A 149 -13.58 8.34 -1.20
N THR A 150 -12.28 8.49 -1.49
CA THR A 150 -11.37 7.35 -1.64
C THR A 150 -9.93 7.72 -1.34
N VAL A 151 -9.14 6.73 -0.93
CA VAL A 151 -7.70 6.87 -0.69
C VAL A 151 -6.94 6.69 -2.01
N LYS A 152 -5.90 7.50 -2.23
CA LYS A 152 -4.97 7.37 -3.35
C LYS A 152 -3.99 6.21 -3.09
N TYR A 153 -4.49 4.98 -3.16
CA TYR A 153 -3.71 3.77 -2.85
C TYR A 153 -2.41 3.65 -3.67
N ASP A 154 -2.40 4.11 -4.93
CA ASP A 154 -1.19 4.15 -5.74
C ASP A 154 -0.08 5.03 -5.12
N GLN A 155 -0.46 6.15 -4.49
CA GLN A 155 0.50 7.04 -3.81
C GLN A 155 0.98 6.41 -2.49
N VAL A 156 0.09 5.78 -1.74
CA VAL A 156 0.42 5.04 -0.51
C VAL A 156 1.47 3.96 -0.82
N ASN A 157 1.30 3.18 -1.88
CA ASN A 157 2.24 2.13 -2.27
C ASN A 157 3.64 2.68 -2.59
N VAL A 158 3.73 3.82 -3.29
CA VAL A 158 5.02 4.46 -3.61
C VAL A 158 5.67 5.07 -2.37
N MET A 159 4.88 5.63 -1.45
CA MET A 159 5.37 6.15 -0.18
C MET A 159 5.85 5.02 0.75
N LEU A 160 5.17 3.86 0.75
CA LEU A 160 5.61 2.66 1.47
C LEU A 160 6.97 2.18 0.96
N LEU A 161 7.20 2.22 -0.35
CA LEU A 161 8.53 1.92 -0.92
C LEU A 161 9.60 2.86 -0.35
N ASN A 162 9.32 4.16 -0.22
CA ASN A 162 10.29 5.10 0.35
C ASN A 162 10.59 4.81 1.83
N GLU A 163 9.58 4.48 2.64
CA GLU A 163 9.80 4.06 4.03
C GLU A 163 10.57 2.74 4.12
N PHE A 164 10.26 1.77 3.25
CA PHE A 164 10.99 0.51 3.18
C PHE A 164 12.48 0.73 2.86
N LEU A 165 12.79 1.60 1.90
CA LEU A 165 14.18 1.92 1.54
C LEU A 165 14.94 2.59 2.69
N LYS A 166 14.28 3.46 3.47
CA LYS A 166 14.88 4.06 4.66
C LYS A 166 15.19 3.03 5.73
N GLU A 167 14.22 2.17 6.04
CA GLU A 167 14.40 1.15 7.07
C GLU A 167 15.46 0.14 6.63
N HIS A 168 15.51 -0.24 5.35
CA HIS A 168 16.56 -1.10 4.80
C HIS A 168 17.96 -0.51 5.03
N LYS A 169 18.15 0.78 4.71
CA LYS A 169 19.42 1.47 4.96
C LYS A 169 19.81 1.47 6.45
N LYS A 170 18.84 1.74 7.33
CA LYS A 170 19.06 1.73 8.79
C LYS A 170 19.45 0.34 9.29
N VAL A 171 18.85 -0.72 8.73
CA VAL A 171 19.21 -2.11 9.05
C VAL A 171 20.65 -2.42 8.63
N GLU A 172 21.10 -1.98 7.46
CA GLU A 172 22.50 -2.14 7.03
C GLU A 172 23.49 -1.43 7.97
N GLU A 173 23.19 -0.19 8.35
CA GLU A 173 24.00 0.59 9.30
C GLU A 173 24.07 -0.07 10.68
N GLN A 174 22.95 -0.61 11.17
CA GLN A 174 22.90 -1.38 12.41
C GLN A 174 23.72 -2.67 12.31
N GLN A 175 23.65 -3.40 11.18
CA GLN A 175 24.41 -4.63 10.98
C GLN A 175 25.93 -4.39 10.95
N ALA A 176 26.37 -3.26 10.37
CA ALA A 176 27.77 -2.84 10.42
C ALA A 176 28.20 -2.55 11.88
N SER A 177 27.39 -1.81 12.62
CA SER A 177 27.65 -1.47 14.02
C SER A 177 27.72 -2.71 14.92
N ILE A 178 26.82 -3.67 14.74
CA ILE A 178 26.82 -4.96 15.44
C ILE A 178 28.10 -5.74 15.14
N SER A 179 28.56 -5.73 13.89
CA SER A 179 29.78 -6.42 13.48
C SER A 179 31.02 -5.80 14.14
N GLN A 180 31.08 -4.47 14.22
CA GLN A 180 32.15 -3.76 14.94
C GLN A 180 32.13 -4.08 16.43
N LEU A 181 30.97 -3.95 17.09
CA LEU A 181 30.81 -4.25 18.52
C LEU A 181 31.22 -5.69 18.85
N LYS A 182 30.89 -6.64 17.98
CA LYS A 182 31.32 -8.04 18.13
C LYS A 182 32.84 -8.19 18.08
N GLY A 183 33.51 -7.45 17.19
CA GLY A 183 34.97 -7.40 17.12
C GLY A 183 35.61 -6.82 18.39
N GLU A 184 35.11 -5.67 18.85
CA GLU A 184 35.58 -5.02 20.08
C GLU A 184 35.40 -5.92 21.31
N MET A 185 34.26 -6.62 21.40
CA MET A 185 33.99 -7.59 22.45
C MET A 185 34.99 -8.76 22.44
N GLN A 186 35.36 -9.28 21.26
CA GLN A 186 36.38 -10.33 21.15
C GLN A 186 37.74 -9.84 21.65
N THR A 187 38.13 -8.61 21.29
CA THR A 187 39.37 -7.99 21.77
C THR A 187 39.36 -7.82 23.29
N MET A 188 38.25 -7.35 23.86
CA MET A 188 38.11 -7.20 25.32
C MET A 188 38.20 -8.54 26.05
N VAL A 189 37.56 -9.59 25.52
CA VAL A 189 37.65 -10.95 26.08
C VAL A 189 39.09 -11.47 26.04
N ALA A 190 39.85 -11.19 24.97
CA ALA A 190 41.26 -11.55 24.89
C ALA A 190 42.11 -10.81 25.94
N GLN A 191 41.90 -9.51 26.09
CA GLN A 191 42.59 -8.69 27.10
C GLN A 191 42.28 -9.16 28.53
N LEU A 192 41.02 -9.50 28.83
CA LEU A 192 40.64 -10.05 30.14
C LEU A 192 41.34 -11.38 30.44
N LYS A 193 41.45 -12.28 29.45
CA LYS A 193 42.20 -13.53 29.61
C LYS A 193 43.69 -13.28 29.87
N GLU A 194 44.27 -12.31 29.17
CA GLU A 194 45.67 -11.94 29.36
C GLU A 194 45.91 -11.33 30.75
N GLN A 195 45.04 -10.43 31.20
CA GLN A 195 45.09 -9.88 32.56
C GLN A 195 44.97 -10.98 33.62
N ALA A 196 44.05 -11.94 33.44
CA ALA A 196 43.92 -13.09 34.34
C ALA A 196 45.23 -13.91 34.42
N ALA A 197 45.90 -14.15 33.29
CA ALA A 197 47.18 -14.86 33.26
C ALA A 197 48.31 -14.05 33.94
N GLN A 198 48.34 -12.74 33.78
CA GLN A 198 49.30 -11.86 34.47
C GLN A 198 49.08 -11.88 35.99
N ILE A 199 47.83 -11.82 36.46
CA ILE A 199 47.47 -11.91 37.88
C ILE A 199 47.96 -13.23 38.48
N GLN A 200 47.78 -14.37 37.78
CA GLN A 200 48.29 -15.67 38.23
C GLN A 200 49.82 -15.68 38.36
N LYS A 201 50.55 -15.11 37.37
CA LYS A 201 52.02 -15.02 37.43
C LYS A 201 52.50 -14.18 38.60
N VAL A 202 51.87 -13.03 38.86
CA VAL A 202 52.21 -12.17 40.00
C VAL A 202 51.93 -12.89 41.32
N SER A 203 50.81 -13.59 41.43
CA SER A 203 50.43 -14.36 42.62
C SER A 203 51.44 -15.45 42.93
N ALA A 204 51.92 -16.18 41.91
CA ALA A 204 52.96 -17.20 42.06
C ALA A 204 54.30 -16.60 42.54
N LYS A 205 54.73 -15.46 41.98
CA LYS A 205 55.97 -14.78 42.44
C LYS A 205 55.88 -14.32 43.90
N ILE A 206 54.72 -13.83 44.33
CA ILE A 206 54.50 -13.40 45.72
C ILE A 206 54.58 -14.59 46.68
N GLN A 207 54.00 -15.75 46.32
CA GLN A 207 54.11 -16.96 47.14
C GLN A 207 55.56 -17.44 47.29
N VAL A 208 56.34 -17.42 46.21
CA VAL A 208 57.77 -17.81 46.25
C VAL A 208 58.58 -16.87 47.16
N ASN A 209 58.33 -15.55 47.09
CA ASN A 209 59.04 -14.58 47.93
C ASN A 209 58.69 -14.67 49.42
N LYS A 210 57.50 -15.17 49.76
CA LYS A 210 57.11 -15.44 51.16
C LYS A 210 57.81 -16.67 51.77
N HIS A 211 58.36 -17.56 50.96
CA HIS A 211 59.00 -18.80 51.41
C HIS A 211 60.54 -18.78 51.35
N ALA A 212 61.15 -17.71 50.83
CA ALA A 212 62.60 -17.52 50.91
C ALA A 212 63.00 -17.08 52.34
N PRO A 213 63.88 -17.82 53.04
CA PRO A 213 64.35 -17.40 54.36
C PRO A 213 65.17 -16.12 54.22
N GLN A 214 64.76 -15.04 54.90
CA GLN A 214 65.58 -13.83 55.03
C GLN A 214 66.80 -14.19 55.91
N VAL A 215 67.92 -14.49 55.25
CA VAL A 215 69.20 -14.65 55.95
C VAL A 215 69.67 -13.25 56.34
N VAL A 216 69.42 -12.87 57.60
CA VAL A 216 69.98 -11.66 58.19
C VAL A 216 71.48 -11.90 58.40
N VAL A 217 72.30 -11.26 57.57
CA VAL A 217 73.75 -11.26 57.73
C VAL A 217 74.10 -10.30 58.85
N ASN A 218 74.27 -10.82 60.07
CA ASN A 218 75.01 -10.11 61.11
C ASN A 218 76.51 -10.30 60.85
N LYS A 219 77.23 -9.18 60.71
CA LYS A 219 78.70 -9.15 60.70
C LYS A 219 79.21 -8.68 62.07
N PRO A 220 80.42 -9.14 62.46
CA PRO A 220 80.83 -9.36 63.86
C PRO A 220 81.09 -8.09 64.66
#